data_AF-A0A015JW66-F1
#
_entry.id   AF-A0A015JW66-F1
#
_cell.length_a   1.000
_cell.length_b   1.000
_cell.length_c   1.000
_cell.angle_alpha   90.00
_cell.angle_beta   90.00
_cell.angle_gamma   90.00
#
_symmetry.space_group_name_H-M   'P 1'
#
loop_
_entity.id
_entity.type
_entity.pdbx_description
1 polymer ?
#
loop_
_entity_poly.entity_id
_entity_poly.type
_entity_poly.pdbx_seq_one_letter_code
_entity_poly.pdbx_strand_id
1 'polypeptide(L)'
;MSTRKIFLPHPHNYTNDKDNILDYAETLMNFCKKYSKLADAHIVDFFIKNTWEEVIPEEWTDAFKVEYMSESENGITEEGEEKKFMNKMIRLASFCEYEYYKDLQIECEESIDKRILPGMNEKKLHEVRILSCLIAKLTKENKISSIIDLGAGQGYLSRVLAYTYNLCVFAVDASNIQTCGAQKYQFRTEKSLGLLRKGKKEVDDKSNELISEKKGGLTHVTQHVTTETLTNLISSSK
;
A
#
# COMPACT_ATOMS: atom_id res chain seq x y z
N MET A 1 -39.14 14.79 1.94
CA MET A 1 -39.01 13.42 1.42
C MET A 1 -38.59 12.53 2.58
N SER A 2 -39.35 11.47 2.86
CA SER A 2 -39.18 10.60 4.02
C SER A 2 -37.97 9.69 3.83
N THR A 3 -36.93 9.87 4.63
CA THR A 3 -35.80 8.94 4.75
C THR A 3 -36.27 7.68 5.46
N ARG A 4 -36.51 6.61 4.71
CA ARG A 4 -36.74 5.27 5.26
C ARG A 4 -35.45 4.79 5.90
N LYS A 5 -35.40 4.78 7.23
CA LYS A 5 -34.35 4.13 8.03
C LYS A 5 -34.24 2.66 7.63
N ILE A 6 -33.04 2.20 7.29
CA ILE A 6 -32.76 0.78 7.07
C ILE A 6 -32.29 0.21 8.40
N PHE A 7 -33.16 -0.55 9.06
CA PHE A 7 -32.82 -1.29 10.26
C PHE A 7 -32.21 -2.63 9.84
N LEU A 8 -30.93 -2.87 10.12
CA LEU A 8 -30.35 -4.21 10.07
C LEU A 8 -30.38 -4.79 11.48
N PRO A 9 -31.39 -5.61 11.85
CA PRO A 9 -31.49 -6.13 13.20
C PRO A 9 -30.28 -7.02 13.54
N HIS A 10 -29.73 -6.83 14.73
CA HIS A 10 -28.68 -7.70 15.28
C HIS A 10 -29.22 -9.14 15.43
N PRO A 11 -28.42 -10.19 15.14
CA PRO A 11 -28.88 -11.57 15.03
C PRO A 11 -29.38 -12.28 16.31
N HIS A 12 -29.79 -11.56 17.36
CA HIS A 12 -30.14 -12.19 18.64
C HIS A 12 -31.63 -12.58 18.81
N ASN A 13 -32.51 -12.30 17.84
CA ASN A 13 -33.95 -12.58 17.96
C ASN A 13 -34.51 -13.52 16.86
N TYR A 14 -33.75 -14.51 16.38
CA TYR A 14 -34.32 -15.53 15.49
C TYR A 14 -35.02 -16.63 16.30
N THR A 15 -36.25 -16.36 16.72
CA THR A 15 -37.20 -17.37 17.19
C THR A 15 -37.67 -18.18 15.98
N ASN A 16 -37.14 -19.40 15.79
CA ASN A 16 -37.64 -20.59 15.05
C ASN A 16 -38.65 -20.48 13.86
N ASP A 17 -38.91 -19.31 13.29
CA ASP A 17 -39.95 -19.06 12.31
C ASP A 17 -39.32 -18.85 10.93
N LYS A 18 -39.66 -19.72 9.99
CA LYS A 18 -39.03 -19.76 8.65
C LYS A 18 -39.33 -18.50 7.84
N ASP A 19 -40.50 -17.90 8.04
CA ASP A 19 -40.92 -16.71 7.31
C ASP A 19 -40.04 -15.50 7.70
N ASN A 20 -39.64 -15.39 8.97
CA ASN A 20 -38.74 -14.35 9.47
C ASN A 20 -37.30 -14.48 8.90
N ILE A 21 -36.85 -15.71 8.64
CA ILE A 21 -35.53 -15.95 8.02
C ILE A 21 -35.52 -15.53 6.55
N LEU A 22 -36.57 -15.85 5.80
CA LEU A 22 -36.68 -15.47 4.40
C LEU A 22 -36.79 -13.95 4.23
N ASP A 23 -37.62 -13.30 5.04
CA ASP A 23 -37.76 -11.84 5.05
C ASP A 23 -36.44 -11.15 5.40
N TYR A 24 -35.69 -11.69 6.36
CA TYR A 24 -34.37 -11.18 6.70
C TYR A 24 -33.36 -11.39 5.58
N ALA A 25 -33.33 -12.58 4.97
CA ALA A 25 -32.45 -12.87 3.83
C ALA A 25 -32.77 -11.95 2.64
N GLU A 26 -34.05 -11.70 2.36
CA GLU A 26 -34.48 -10.75 1.33
C GLU A 26 -34.06 -9.31 1.68
N THR A 27 -34.20 -8.91 2.94
CA THR A 27 -33.74 -7.61 3.44
C THR A 27 -32.23 -7.45 3.26
N LEU A 28 -31.43 -8.46 3.61
CA LEU A 28 -29.98 -8.47 3.39
C LEU A 28 -29.63 -8.43 1.91
N MET A 29 -30.29 -9.23 1.08
CA MET A 29 -30.06 -9.21 -0.38
C MET A 29 -30.37 -7.83 -0.96
N ASN A 30 -31.45 -7.19 -0.51
CA ASN A 30 -31.83 -5.85 -0.95
C ASN A 30 -30.83 -4.80 -0.46
N PHE A 31 -30.31 -4.94 0.76
CA PHE A 31 -29.22 -4.10 1.27
C PHE A 31 -27.94 -4.26 0.43
N CYS A 32 -27.47 -5.49 0.22
CA CYS A 32 -26.28 -5.77 -0.57
C CYS A 32 -26.45 -5.29 -2.03
N LYS A 33 -27.63 -5.48 -2.63
CA LYS A 33 -27.93 -4.93 -3.97
C LYS A 33 -27.89 -3.41 -3.97
N LYS A 34 -28.51 -2.76 -2.99
CA LYS A 34 -28.56 -1.30 -2.87
C LYS A 34 -27.15 -0.69 -2.79
N TYR A 35 -26.25 -1.32 -2.05
CA TYR A 35 -24.87 -0.84 -1.84
C TYR A 35 -23.82 -1.63 -2.62
N SER A 36 -24.23 -2.38 -3.66
CA SER A 36 -23.35 -3.22 -4.49
C SER A 36 -22.17 -2.44 -5.06
N LYS A 37 -22.41 -1.22 -5.54
CA LYS A 37 -21.36 -0.32 -6.05
C LYS A 37 -20.23 -0.08 -5.05
N LEU A 38 -20.52 -0.07 -3.75
CA LEU A 38 -19.49 0.07 -2.71
C LEU A 38 -18.67 -1.22 -2.56
N ALA A 39 -19.33 -2.38 -2.61
CA ALA A 39 -18.65 -3.67 -2.55
C ALA A 39 -17.81 -3.95 -3.80
N ASP A 40 -18.26 -3.46 -4.97
CA ASP A 40 -17.61 -3.64 -6.26
C ASP A 40 -16.51 -2.58 -6.53
N ALA A 41 -16.46 -1.50 -5.74
CA ALA A 41 -15.46 -0.45 -5.91
C ALA A 41 -14.07 -0.98 -5.57
N HIS A 42 -13.15 -0.94 -6.54
CA HIS A 42 -11.77 -1.32 -6.29
C HIS A 42 -11.09 -0.21 -5.47
N ILE A 43 -10.23 -0.58 -4.51
CA ILE A 43 -9.57 0.41 -3.62
C ILE A 43 -8.81 1.50 -4.41
N VAL A 44 -8.27 1.15 -5.58
CA VAL A 44 -7.58 2.08 -6.48
C VAL A 44 -8.53 3.13 -7.07
N ASP A 45 -9.80 2.80 -7.30
CA ASP A 45 -10.79 3.75 -7.82
C ASP A 45 -11.01 4.92 -6.86
N PHE A 46 -10.82 4.74 -5.55
CA PHE A 46 -10.89 5.81 -4.55
C PHE A 46 -9.75 6.84 -4.65
N PHE A 47 -8.66 6.52 -5.36
CA PHE A 47 -7.55 7.44 -5.58
C PHE A 47 -7.56 8.07 -6.97
N ILE A 48 -8.17 7.40 -7.95
CA ILE A 48 -8.12 7.83 -9.36
C ILE A 48 -9.44 8.47 -9.81
N LYS A 49 -10.56 8.13 -9.17
CA LYS A 49 -11.91 8.62 -9.50
C LYS A 49 -12.54 9.30 -8.28
N ASN A 50 -13.64 10.00 -8.51
CA ASN A 50 -14.43 10.68 -7.47
C ASN A 50 -15.29 9.69 -6.65
N THR A 51 -14.74 8.53 -6.32
CA THR A 51 -15.47 7.37 -5.77
C THR A 51 -15.97 7.64 -4.35
N TRP A 52 -15.25 8.48 -3.58
CA TRP A 52 -15.67 8.87 -2.23
C TRP A 52 -17.00 9.60 -2.23
N GLU A 53 -17.26 10.43 -3.24
CA GLU A 53 -18.47 11.23 -3.36
C GLU A 53 -19.56 10.53 -4.18
N GLU A 54 -19.16 9.70 -5.16
CA GLU A 54 -20.10 9.02 -6.07
C GLU A 54 -20.66 7.71 -5.54
N VAL A 55 -19.92 7.01 -4.67
CA VAL A 55 -20.26 5.65 -4.23
C VAL A 55 -20.63 5.60 -2.75
N ILE A 56 -20.02 6.44 -1.91
CA ILE A 56 -20.32 6.46 -0.48
C ILE A 56 -21.60 7.28 -0.23
N PRO A 57 -22.61 6.72 0.47
CA PRO A 57 -23.77 7.49 0.90
C PRO A 57 -23.37 8.70 1.76
N GLU A 58 -24.03 9.83 1.56
CA GLU A 58 -23.74 11.08 2.29
C GLU A 58 -23.87 10.89 3.80
N GLU A 59 -24.81 10.04 4.23
CA GLU A 59 -25.02 9.72 5.65
C GLU A 59 -23.83 8.96 6.27
N TRP A 60 -22.98 8.34 5.45
CA TRP A 60 -21.82 7.57 5.89
C TRP A 60 -20.52 8.37 5.84
N THR A 61 -20.49 9.50 5.14
CA THR A 61 -19.27 10.27 4.90
C THR A 61 -18.55 10.60 6.21
N ASP A 62 -19.29 10.98 7.25
CA ASP A 62 -18.69 11.31 8.55
C ASP A 62 -18.11 10.10 9.29
N ALA A 63 -18.57 8.87 9.01
CA ALA A 63 -17.97 7.65 9.53
C ALA A 63 -16.62 7.32 8.86
N PHE A 64 -16.44 7.74 7.59
CA PHE A 64 -15.19 7.57 6.85
C PHE A 64 -14.19 8.73 7.03
N LYS A 65 -14.65 9.89 7.51
CA LYS A 65 -13.80 11.06 7.86
C LYS A 65 -12.99 10.87 9.16
N VAL A 66 -13.05 9.71 9.81
CA VAL A 66 -12.29 9.44 11.02
C VAL A 66 -10.80 9.45 10.67
N GLU A 67 -10.11 10.52 11.05
CA GLU A 67 -8.64 10.54 11.14
C GLU A 67 -8.20 9.29 11.89
N TYR A 68 -7.25 8.57 11.31
CA TYR A 68 -6.63 7.36 11.86
C TYR A 68 -6.68 7.37 13.39
N MET A 69 -7.52 6.48 13.91
CA MET A 69 -7.78 6.22 15.32
C MET A 69 -6.58 6.59 16.21
N SER A 70 -6.66 7.72 16.91
CA SER A 70 -5.92 7.86 18.14
C SER A 70 -6.40 6.73 19.07
N GLU A 71 -5.45 5.98 19.62
CA GLU A 71 -5.67 4.91 20.59
C GLU A 71 -6.21 5.46 21.94
N SER A 72 -7.29 6.23 21.93
CA SER A 72 -8.00 6.55 23.15
C SER A 72 -9.17 5.59 23.32
N GLU A 73 -8.89 4.51 24.04
CA GLU A 73 -9.85 3.91 24.97
C GLU A 73 -10.40 5.05 25.84
N ASN A 74 -11.55 5.63 25.47
CA ASN A 74 -12.54 6.17 26.41
C ASN A 74 -13.69 6.86 25.66
N GLY A 75 -14.90 6.38 25.94
CA GLY A 75 -16.12 7.16 25.76
C GLY A 75 -16.86 6.93 24.46
N ILE A 76 -17.73 5.92 24.42
CA ILE A 76 -18.84 5.88 23.47
C ILE A 76 -19.77 7.03 23.86
N THR A 77 -19.66 8.17 23.18
CA THR A 77 -20.75 9.15 23.13
C THR A 77 -21.90 8.58 22.29
N GLU A 78 -23.13 9.06 22.50
CA GLU A 78 -24.33 8.58 21.81
C GLU A 78 -24.25 8.83 20.29
N GLU A 79 -23.54 7.97 19.58
CA GLU A 79 -23.49 7.97 18.12
C GLU A 79 -24.74 7.29 17.53
N GLY A 80 -25.21 7.81 16.40
CA GLY A 80 -26.32 7.24 15.64
C GLY A 80 -26.07 5.78 15.23
N GLU A 81 -27.15 5.00 15.13
CA GLU A 81 -27.10 3.55 14.90
C GLU A 81 -26.33 3.15 13.62
N GLU A 82 -26.41 3.97 12.56
CA GLU A 82 -25.73 3.75 11.29
C GLU A 82 -24.20 3.85 11.43
N LYS A 83 -23.71 4.80 12.24
CA LYS A 83 -22.27 4.96 12.51
C LYS A 83 -21.74 3.79 13.34
N LYS A 84 -22.50 3.34 14.35
CA LYS A 84 -22.18 2.14 15.15
C LYS A 84 -22.11 0.89 14.28
N PHE A 85 -23.05 0.75 13.34
CA PHE A 85 -23.05 -0.35 12.38
C PHE A 85 -21.80 -0.31 11.49
N MET A 86 -21.48 0.83 10.89
CA MET A 86 -20.29 0.97 10.02
C MET A 86 -18.98 0.72 10.77
N ASN A 87 -18.81 1.27 11.97
CA ASN A 87 -17.63 1.01 12.81
C ASN A 87 -17.48 -0.49 13.13
N LYS A 88 -18.59 -1.18 13.40
CA LYS A 88 -18.61 -2.64 13.59
C LYS A 88 -18.22 -3.37 12.32
N MET A 89 -18.74 -2.97 11.16
CA MET A 89 -18.43 -3.59 9.87
C MET A 89 -16.97 -3.41 9.48
N ILE A 90 -16.39 -2.22 9.67
CA ILE A 90 -14.96 -1.95 9.46
C ILE A 90 -14.13 -2.88 10.34
N ARG A 91 -14.47 -2.96 11.63
CA ARG A 91 -13.80 -3.86 12.56
C ARG A 91 -13.90 -5.33 12.15
N LEU A 92 -15.07 -5.79 11.71
CA LEU A 92 -15.28 -7.17 11.23
C LEU A 92 -14.51 -7.47 9.94
N ALA A 93 -14.53 -6.55 8.97
CA ALA A 93 -13.77 -6.68 7.73
C ALA A 93 -12.26 -6.75 7.99
N SER A 94 -11.79 -6.07 9.04
CA SER A 94 -10.39 -6.13 9.49
C SER A 94 -9.98 -7.51 10.01
N PHE A 95 -10.95 -8.37 10.34
CA PHE A 95 -10.73 -9.76 10.76
C PHE A 95 -10.96 -10.79 9.65
N CYS A 96 -11.42 -10.38 8.46
CA CYS A 96 -11.59 -11.29 7.34
C CYS A 96 -10.23 -11.51 6.64
N GLU A 97 -9.73 -12.74 6.69
CA GLU A 97 -8.61 -13.17 5.84
C GLU A 97 -9.11 -13.29 4.38
N TYR A 98 -8.46 -12.57 3.47
CA TYR A 98 -8.73 -12.62 2.04
C TYR A 98 -7.97 -13.80 1.42
N GLU A 99 -8.64 -14.64 0.63
CA GLU A 99 -7.97 -15.72 -0.09
C GLU A 99 -7.01 -15.17 -1.15
N TYR A 100 -5.74 -15.52 -0.96
CA TYR A 100 -4.59 -15.10 -1.73
C TYR A 100 -4.66 -15.63 -3.18
N TYR A 101 -4.54 -14.73 -4.18
CA TYR A 101 -4.35 -15.10 -5.59
C TYR A 101 -3.09 -15.96 -5.73
N LYS A 102 -3.28 -17.28 -5.90
CA LYS A 102 -2.19 -18.26 -6.02
C LYS A 102 -1.49 -18.29 -7.38
N ASP A 103 -1.99 -17.54 -8.37
CA ASP A 103 -1.63 -17.79 -9.78
C ASP A 103 -0.66 -16.79 -10.42
N LEU A 104 -0.13 -15.81 -9.67
CA LEU A 104 1.02 -15.03 -10.15
C LEU A 104 2.31 -15.83 -9.91
N GLN A 105 2.50 -16.90 -10.68
CA GLN A 105 3.80 -17.55 -10.84
C GLN A 105 4.72 -16.62 -11.65
N ILE A 106 5.21 -15.57 -11.00
CA ILE A 106 6.22 -14.68 -11.56
C ILE A 106 7.57 -15.36 -11.32
N GLU A 107 8.18 -15.87 -12.39
CA GLU A 107 9.56 -16.32 -12.36
C GLU A 107 10.48 -15.10 -12.21
N CYS A 108 11.24 -15.04 -11.12
CA CYS A 108 12.22 -14.00 -10.89
C CYS A 108 13.59 -14.46 -11.36
N GLU A 109 14.12 -13.77 -12.38
CA GLU A 109 15.45 -14.02 -12.92
C GLU A 109 16.56 -13.65 -11.92
N GLU A 110 16.35 -12.63 -11.09
CA GLU A 110 17.38 -12.09 -10.18
C GLU A 110 17.18 -12.51 -8.72
N SER A 111 18.23 -13.08 -8.12
CA SER A 111 18.25 -13.35 -6.67
C SER A 111 18.59 -12.08 -5.89
N ILE A 112 17.79 -11.75 -4.88
CA ILE A 112 18.07 -10.60 -4.01
C ILE A 112 19.28 -10.90 -3.12
N ASP A 113 20.29 -10.03 -3.17
CA ASP A 113 21.49 -10.16 -2.32
C ASP A 113 21.11 -10.09 -0.84
N LYS A 114 21.59 -11.05 -0.05
CA LYS A 114 21.34 -11.14 1.40
C LYS A 114 21.72 -9.86 2.16
N ARG A 115 22.66 -9.08 1.63
CA ARG A 115 23.12 -7.80 2.18
C ARG A 115 22.07 -6.68 2.08
N ILE A 116 21.08 -6.82 1.19
CA ILE A 116 19.96 -5.89 1.01
C ILE A 116 18.80 -6.23 1.97
N LEU A 117 18.71 -7.48 2.43
CA LEU A 117 17.60 -7.98 3.24
C LEU A 117 17.47 -7.44 4.69
N PRO A 118 18.50 -6.87 5.35
CA PRO A 118 18.38 -6.44 6.74
C PRO A 118 17.17 -5.54 7.00
N GLY A 119 16.49 -5.82 8.12
CA GLY A 119 15.29 -5.12 8.57
C GLY A 119 13.97 -5.72 8.09
N MET A 120 13.97 -6.68 7.16
CA MET A 120 12.75 -7.35 6.70
C MET A 120 12.47 -8.61 7.54
N ASN A 121 11.22 -8.81 7.96
CA ASN A 121 10.75 -10.12 8.41
C ASN A 121 10.39 -10.99 7.19
N GLU A 122 10.08 -12.27 7.42
CA GLU A 122 9.78 -13.20 6.33
C GLU A 122 8.60 -12.74 5.46
N LYS A 123 7.56 -12.17 6.07
CA LYS A 123 6.40 -11.62 5.35
C LYS A 123 6.80 -10.48 4.42
N LYS A 124 7.51 -9.47 4.93
CA LYS A 124 7.99 -8.32 4.14
C LYS A 124 8.90 -8.77 3.01
N LEU A 125 9.79 -9.73 3.28
CA LEU A 125 10.68 -10.28 2.27
C LEU A 125 9.89 -10.96 1.14
N HIS A 126 8.88 -11.76 1.49
CA HIS A 126 8.03 -12.42 0.51
C HIS A 126 7.28 -11.42 -0.38
N GLU A 127 6.65 -10.41 0.24
CA GLU A 127 5.95 -9.33 -0.48
C GLU A 127 6.89 -8.55 -1.40
N VAL A 128 8.05 -8.11 -0.89
CA VAL A 128 9.05 -7.37 -1.67
C VAL A 128 9.59 -8.20 -2.81
N ARG A 129 9.82 -9.51 -2.61
CA ARG A 129 10.33 -10.40 -3.66
C ARG A 129 9.37 -10.47 -4.84
N ILE A 130 8.08 -10.68 -4.58
CA ILE A 130 7.07 -10.78 -5.64
C ILE A 130 6.90 -9.44 -6.36
N LEU A 131 6.71 -8.36 -5.60
CA LEU A 131 6.41 -7.06 -6.18
C LEU A 131 7.59 -6.47 -6.95
N SER A 132 8.81 -6.55 -6.41
CA SER A 132 10.00 -6.03 -7.10
C SER A 132 10.25 -6.73 -8.43
N CYS A 133 9.98 -8.02 -8.49
CA CYS A 133 10.11 -8.85 -9.67
C CYS A 133 9.08 -8.50 -10.76
N LEU A 134 7.83 -8.28 -10.37
CA LEU A 134 6.80 -7.76 -11.27
C LEU A 134 7.21 -6.41 -11.86
N ILE A 135 7.62 -5.47 -11.00
CA ILE A 135 8.07 -4.13 -11.41
C ILE A 135 9.25 -4.24 -12.36
N ALA A 136 10.25 -5.05 -12.03
CA ALA A 136 11.44 -5.25 -12.87
C ALA A 136 11.07 -5.72 -14.28
N LYS A 137 10.19 -6.72 -14.39
CA LYS A 137 9.68 -7.20 -15.68
C LYS A 137 9.01 -6.08 -16.48
N LEU A 138 8.08 -5.36 -15.85
CA LEU A 138 7.38 -4.24 -16.50
C LEU A 138 8.35 -3.13 -16.94
N THR A 139 9.33 -2.79 -16.11
CA THR A 139 10.32 -1.76 -16.45
C THR A 139 11.20 -2.16 -17.63
N LYS A 140 11.63 -3.43 -17.71
CA LYS A 140 12.42 -3.98 -18.82
C LYS A 140 11.63 -3.96 -20.12
N GLU A 141 10.38 -4.42 -20.10
CA GLU A 141 9.49 -4.45 -21.27
C GLU A 141 9.20 -3.04 -21.81
N ASN A 142 9.04 -2.06 -20.92
CA ASN A 142 8.67 -0.69 -21.26
C ASN A 142 9.87 0.28 -21.33
N LYS A 143 11.11 -0.20 -21.17
CA LYS A 143 12.34 0.60 -21.15
C LYS A 143 12.30 1.75 -20.14
N ILE A 144 11.71 1.51 -18.98
CA ILE A 144 11.64 2.45 -17.87
C ILE A 144 12.86 2.24 -16.98
N SER A 145 13.62 3.30 -16.71
CA SER A 145 14.76 3.25 -15.78
C SER A 145 14.50 3.92 -14.45
N SER A 146 13.42 4.71 -14.35
CA SER A 146 13.12 5.56 -13.20
C SER A 146 11.77 5.21 -12.60
N ILE A 147 11.71 5.03 -11.29
CA ILE A 147 10.52 4.67 -10.52
C ILE A 147 10.32 5.67 -9.39
N ILE A 148 9.07 6.04 -9.15
CA ILE A 148 8.65 6.77 -7.96
C ILE A 148 7.90 5.79 -7.06
N ASP A 149 8.40 5.60 -5.85
CA ASP A 149 7.82 4.72 -4.83
C ASP A 149 7.14 5.58 -3.76
N LEU A 150 5.80 5.68 -3.82
CA LEU A 150 5.00 6.53 -2.94
C LEU A 150 4.54 5.74 -1.73
N GLY A 151 4.76 6.27 -0.52
CA GLY A 151 4.54 5.53 0.72
C GLY A 151 5.63 4.49 0.95
N ALA A 152 6.88 4.84 0.62
CA ALA A 152 8.01 3.91 0.61
C ALA A 152 8.37 3.34 2.00
N GLY A 153 7.87 3.93 3.08
CA GLY A 153 8.15 3.50 4.45
C GLY A 153 9.65 3.48 4.73
N GLN A 154 10.15 2.33 5.19
CA GLN A 154 11.58 2.12 5.47
C GLN A 154 12.39 1.70 4.22
N GLY A 155 11.84 1.87 3.01
CA GLY A 155 12.54 1.69 1.75
C GLY A 155 12.94 0.26 1.44
N TYR A 156 12.17 -0.74 1.87
CA TYR A 156 12.49 -2.16 1.62
C TYR A 156 12.42 -2.50 0.14
N LEU A 157 11.28 -2.19 -0.49
CA LEU A 157 11.08 -2.37 -1.93
C LEU A 157 12.05 -1.50 -2.72
N SER A 158 12.16 -0.22 -2.35
CA SER A 158 13.02 0.76 -3.03
C SER A 158 14.49 0.32 -3.09
N ARG A 159 15.03 -0.27 -2.01
CA ARG A 159 16.41 -0.81 -2.00
C ARG A 159 16.57 -2.01 -2.93
N VAL A 160 15.59 -2.90 -3.01
CA VAL A 160 15.66 -4.05 -3.93
C VAL A 160 15.61 -3.58 -5.37
N LEU A 161 14.68 -2.67 -5.71
CA LEU A 161 14.58 -2.07 -7.04
C LEU A 161 15.88 -1.35 -7.45
N ALA A 162 16.48 -0.58 -6.56
CA ALA A 162 17.69 0.17 -6.87
C ALA A 162 18.94 -0.70 -6.99
N TYR A 163 19.14 -1.66 -6.07
CA TYR A 163 20.43 -2.38 -5.97
C TYR A 163 20.44 -3.77 -6.60
N THR A 164 19.28 -4.40 -6.76
CA THR A 164 19.15 -5.68 -7.47
C THR A 164 18.93 -5.38 -8.96
N TYR A 165 17.83 -4.69 -9.27
CA TYR A 165 17.41 -4.41 -10.65
C TYR A 165 18.02 -3.13 -11.27
N ASN A 166 18.94 -2.45 -10.58
CA ASN A 166 19.68 -1.28 -11.08
C ASN A 166 18.79 -0.12 -11.57
N LEU A 167 17.64 0.11 -10.91
CA LEU A 167 16.70 1.20 -11.24
C LEU A 167 17.03 2.50 -10.47
N CYS A 168 16.65 3.64 -11.04
CA CYS A 168 16.64 4.94 -10.35
C CYS A 168 15.35 5.07 -9.57
N VAL A 169 15.39 4.98 -8.25
CA VAL A 169 14.22 4.98 -7.39
C VAL A 169 14.16 6.25 -6.56
N PHE A 170 13.03 6.94 -6.68
CA PHE A 170 12.68 8.09 -5.86
C PHE A 170 11.61 7.67 -4.84
N ALA A 171 12.05 7.41 -3.62
CA ALA A 171 11.24 6.86 -2.55
C ALA A 171 10.70 7.96 -1.64
N VAL A 172 9.38 8.13 -1.61
CA VAL A 172 8.70 9.22 -0.93
C VAL A 172 7.86 8.68 0.21
N ASP A 173 7.98 9.28 1.39
CA ASP A 173 7.10 9.01 2.52
C ASP A 173 6.75 10.33 3.23
N ALA A 174 5.54 10.42 3.79
CA ALA A 174 5.13 11.61 4.54
C ALA A 174 5.77 11.64 5.94
N SER A 175 6.16 10.49 6.49
CA SER A 175 6.70 10.35 7.83
C SER A 175 8.22 10.45 7.85
N ASN A 176 8.74 11.47 8.54
CA ASN A 176 10.17 11.64 8.74
C ASN A 176 10.82 10.45 9.47
N ILE A 177 10.09 9.79 10.37
CA ILE A 177 10.58 8.62 11.10
C ILE A 177 10.85 7.47 10.11
N GLN A 178 9.94 7.26 9.16
CA GLN A 178 10.09 6.24 8.13
C GLN A 178 11.23 6.56 7.20
N THR A 179 11.31 7.80 6.71
CA THR A 179 12.40 8.26 5.83
C THR A 179 13.78 8.11 6.49
N CYS A 180 13.91 8.53 7.75
CA CYS A 180 15.16 8.35 8.51
C CYS A 180 15.52 6.87 8.70
N GLY A 181 14.53 6.00 8.93
CA GLY A 181 14.71 4.55 8.95
C GLY A 181 15.22 4.01 7.61
N ALA A 182 14.61 4.47 6.51
CA ALA A 182 14.99 4.09 5.16
C ALA A 182 16.43 4.47 4.83
N GLN A 183 16.83 5.72 5.10
CA GLN A 183 18.20 6.20 4.91
C GLN A 183 19.23 5.40 5.72
N LYS A 184 18.90 5.01 6.97
CA LYS A 184 19.77 4.15 7.78
C LYS A 184 19.97 2.77 7.13
N TYR A 185 18.90 2.16 6.61
CA TYR A 185 19.01 0.88 5.90
C TYR A 185 19.72 1.01 4.56
N GLN A 186 19.50 2.11 3.83
CA GLN A 186 20.23 2.43 2.60
C GLN A 186 21.73 2.46 2.89
N PHE A 187 22.16 3.28 3.84
CA PHE A 187 23.58 3.40 4.21
C PHE A 187 24.20 2.05 4.59
N ARG A 188 23.50 1.23 5.37
CA ARG A 188 23.96 -0.13 5.73
C ARG A 188 24.12 -1.02 4.51
N THR A 189 23.18 -0.92 3.56
CA THR A 189 23.19 -1.69 2.30
C THR A 189 24.35 -1.24 1.41
N GLU A 190 24.54 0.06 1.20
CA GLU A 190 25.63 0.58 0.38
C GLU A 190 26.99 0.26 0.98
N LYS A 191 27.13 0.32 2.31
CA LYS A 191 28.34 -0.09 3.02
C LYS A 191 28.65 -1.58 2.83
N SER A 192 27.66 -2.46 2.99
CA SER A 192 27.84 -3.91 2.87
C SER A 192 28.06 -4.37 1.42
N LEU A 193 27.48 -3.66 0.46
CA LEU A 193 27.73 -3.83 -0.97
C LEU A 193 29.05 -3.22 -1.45
N GLY A 194 29.76 -2.45 -0.60
CA GLY A 194 31.04 -1.82 -0.93
C GLY A 194 30.93 -0.56 -1.82
N LEU A 195 29.74 0.02 -1.95
CA LEU A 195 29.48 1.16 -2.84
C LEU A 195 30.03 2.49 -2.31
N LEU A 196 30.27 2.57 -0.99
CA LEU A 196 30.81 3.76 -0.33
C LEU A 196 32.35 3.89 -0.43
N ARG A 197 33.04 2.94 -1.07
CA ARG A 197 34.51 2.93 -1.24
C ARG A 197 34.93 3.52 -2.59
N LYS A 198 34.70 4.80 -2.83
CA LYS A 198 35.39 5.56 -3.90
C LYS A 198 35.84 6.93 -3.39
N GLY A 199 36.96 6.90 -2.66
CA GLY A 199 37.65 8.10 -2.16
C GLY A 199 39.18 7.98 -2.11
N LYS A 200 39.77 6.92 -2.66
CA LYS A 200 41.21 6.85 -2.96
C LYS A 200 41.38 6.41 -4.41
N LYS A 201 41.84 7.33 -5.26
CA LYS A 201 42.52 6.98 -6.51
C LYS A 201 43.80 6.26 -6.11
N GLU A 202 43.84 4.95 -6.28
CA GLU A 202 45.07 4.27 -6.65
C GLU A 202 44.86 3.83 -8.10
N VAL A 203 45.72 4.39 -8.95
CA VAL A 203 45.90 3.96 -10.33
C VAL A 203 46.48 2.57 -10.23
N ASP A 204 45.72 1.55 -10.62
CA ASP A 204 46.37 0.35 -11.14
C ASP A 204 45.58 -0.18 -12.33
N ASP A 205 46.34 -0.32 -13.41
CA ASP A 205 45.90 -0.64 -14.74
C ASP A 205 45.74 -2.16 -14.86
N LYS A 206 44.73 -2.59 -15.64
CA LYS A 206 44.40 -3.99 -16.04
C LYS A 206 43.44 -4.77 -15.12
N SER A 207 42.16 -4.61 -15.39
CA SER A 207 41.27 -5.74 -15.70
C SER A 207 40.04 -5.23 -16.43
N ASN A 208 39.96 -5.58 -17.71
CA ASN A 208 38.85 -5.24 -18.59
C ASN A 208 37.78 -6.34 -18.41
N GLU A 209 36.98 -6.23 -17.35
CA GLU A 209 35.75 -6.99 -17.19
C GLU A 209 34.57 -6.01 -17.21
N LEU A 210 33.51 -6.39 -17.92
CA LEU A 210 32.31 -5.63 -18.21
C LEU A 210 31.67 -5.02 -16.95
N ILE A 211 32.11 -3.83 -16.55
CA ILE A 211 31.41 -3.02 -15.55
C ILE A 211 30.17 -2.49 -16.27
N SER A 212 29.04 -3.19 -16.16
CA SER A 212 27.74 -2.61 -16.47
C SER A 212 27.67 -1.24 -15.78
N GLU A 213 27.50 -0.16 -16.53
CA GLU A 213 27.34 1.17 -15.95
C GLU A 213 26.22 1.12 -14.89
N LYS A 214 26.58 1.21 -13.60
CA LYS A 214 25.61 1.34 -12.53
C LYS A 214 24.94 2.71 -12.66
N LYS A 215 23.79 2.73 -13.33
CA LYS A 215 22.90 3.90 -13.42
C LYS A 215 21.90 3.94 -12.27
N GLY A 216 21.62 2.81 -11.62
CA GLY A 216 20.67 2.74 -10.52
C GLY A 216 21.08 3.57 -9.31
N GLY A 217 20.08 4.11 -8.62
CA GLY A 217 20.26 5.01 -7.48
C GLY A 217 19.01 5.06 -6.62
N LEU A 218 19.17 5.35 -5.33
CA LEU A 218 18.05 5.46 -4.40
C LEU A 218 18.11 6.80 -3.69
N THR A 219 17.05 7.59 -3.84
CA THR A 219 16.87 8.88 -3.16
C THR A 219 15.63 8.79 -2.30
N HIS A 220 15.75 9.15 -1.03
CA HIS A 220 14.64 9.22 -0.09
C HIS A 220 14.19 10.66 0.15
N VAL A 221 12.89 10.91 0.11
CA VAL A 221 12.29 12.23 0.35
C VAL A 221 11.16 12.14 1.36
N THR A 222 11.25 12.98 2.40
CA THR A 222 10.14 13.20 3.34
C THR A 222 9.23 14.28 2.77
N GLN A 223 8.09 13.89 2.21
CA GLN A 223 7.13 14.83 1.61
C GLN A 223 5.73 14.23 1.65
N HIS A 224 4.76 15.02 2.12
CA HIS A 224 3.35 14.68 1.94
C HIS A 224 2.99 14.86 0.46
N VAL A 225 2.43 13.82 -0.15
CA VAL A 225 2.10 13.79 -1.58
C VAL A 225 0.73 14.43 -1.79
N THR A 226 0.72 15.43 -2.65
CA THR A 226 -0.44 16.18 -3.16
C THR A 226 -0.26 16.33 -4.67
N THR A 227 -1.29 16.74 -5.40
CA THR A 227 -1.19 16.95 -6.86
C THR A 227 -0.06 17.92 -7.23
N GLU A 228 0.08 19.02 -6.49
CA GLU A 228 1.12 20.03 -6.70
C GLU A 228 2.52 19.48 -6.38
N THR A 229 2.67 18.85 -5.20
CA THR A 229 3.98 18.35 -4.77
C THR A 229 4.46 17.19 -5.64
N LEU A 230 3.56 16.32 -6.12
CA LEU A 230 3.89 15.27 -7.07
C LEU A 230 4.37 15.84 -8.41
N THR A 231 3.73 16.91 -8.90
CA THR A 231 4.15 17.59 -10.13
C THR A 231 5.57 18.15 -9.98
N ASN A 232 5.86 18.80 -8.85
CA ASN A 232 7.19 19.32 -8.53
C ASN A 232 8.25 18.22 -8.39
N LEU A 233 7.88 17.08 -7.79
CA LEU A 233 8.75 15.90 -7.67
C LEU A 233 9.12 15.33 -9.03
N ILE A 234 8.13 15.15 -9.91
CA ILE A 234 8.35 14.65 -11.27
C ILE A 234 9.25 15.62 -12.05
N SER A 235 9.03 16.93 -11.95
CA SER A 235 9.87 17.92 -12.64
C SER A 235 11.30 17.98 -12.10
N SER A 236 11.52 17.68 -10.82
CA SER A 236 12.84 17.67 -10.19
C SER A 236 13.61 16.36 -10.42
N SER A 237 12.93 15.32 -10.91
CA SER A 237 13.49 13.98 -11.17
C SER A 237 13.93 13.74 -12.62
N LYS A 238 13.75 14.74 -13.50
CA LYS A 238 14.23 14.76 -14.89
C LYS A 238 15.64 15.35 -14.97
#